data_AF-A0A833LIY9-F1
#
_entry.id   AF-A0A833LIY9-F1
#
_cell.length_a   1.000
_cell.length_b   1.000
_cell.length_c   1.000
_cell.angle_alpha   90.00
_cell.angle_beta   90.00
_cell.angle_gamma   90.00
#
_symmetry.space_group_name_H-M   'P 1'
#
loop_
_entity.id
_entity.type
_entity.pdbx_description
1 polymer ?
#
loop_
_entity_poly.entity_id
_entity_poly.type
_entity_poly.pdbx_seq_one_letter_code
_entity_poly.pdbx_strand_id
1 'polypeptide(L)'
;MIVLDASVTLASLFEDERTPAVVAVMDKVGSSGAFVPSLWPLEVANGLRIAIRRNRISPSFRDAGLAQLAKLAVEIDAEKPGTLGFRSDDGIEVWLNGEKIHSKNVLRGINHNW
;
A
#
# COMPACT_ATOMS: atom_id res chain seq x y z
N MET A 1 18.85 -3.47 -9.42
CA MET A 1 17.50 -2.88 -9.51
C MET A 1 16.72 -3.32 -8.29
N ILE A 2 16.17 -2.37 -7.52
CA ILE A 2 15.38 -2.62 -6.31
C ILE A 2 14.06 -1.88 -6.47
N VAL A 3 12.95 -2.54 -6.14
CA VAL A 3 11.66 -1.88 -5.97
C VAL A 3 11.41 -1.74 -4.47
N LEU A 4 11.25 -0.51 -4.00
CA LEU A 4 11.00 -0.17 -2.61
C LEU A 4 9.49 -0.10 -2.36
N ASP A 5 8.99 -1.03 -1.56
CA ASP A 5 7.59 -1.07 -1.15
C ASP A 5 7.27 -0.05 -0.04
N ALA A 6 6.01 0.36 0.05
CA ALA A 6 5.54 1.30 1.08
C ALA A 6 5.66 0.71 2.49
N SER A 7 5.46 -0.61 2.66
CA SER A 7 5.59 -1.27 3.96
C SER A 7 7.03 -1.22 4.49
N VAL A 8 8.02 -1.49 3.65
CA VAL A 8 9.45 -1.39 3.99
C VAL A 8 9.84 0.05 4.30
N THR A 9 9.28 1.00 3.55
CA THR A 9 9.47 2.43 3.80
C THR A 9 8.95 2.82 5.18
N LEU A 10 7.74 2.41 5.54
CA LEU A 10 7.13 2.71 6.84
C LEU A 10 7.88 2.02 7.98
N ALA A 11 8.27 0.76 7.82
CA ALA A 11 9.08 0.02 8.77
C ALA A 11 10.45 0.69 8.99
N SER A 12 11.00 1.36 7.98
CA SER A 12 12.23 2.14 8.14
C SER A 12 12.05 3.37 9.02
N LEU A 13 10.84 3.93 9.12
CA LEU A 13 10.56 5.10 9.94
C LEU A 13 10.22 4.71 11.38
N PHE A 14 9.53 3.60 11.63
CA PHE A 14 9.12 3.19 12.97
C PHE A 14 10.20 2.35 13.66
N GLU A 15 10.68 2.81 14.81
CA GLU A 15 11.80 2.19 15.53
C GLU A 15 11.55 0.72 15.88
N ASP A 16 10.32 0.38 16.25
CA ASP A 16 9.91 -0.98 16.60
C ASP A 16 9.71 -1.91 15.39
N GLU A 17 9.66 -1.38 14.18
CA GLU A 17 9.58 -2.16 12.92
C GLU A 17 10.92 -2.15 12.16
N ARG A 18 11.91 -1.37 12.61
CA ARG A 18 13.21 -1.24 11.95
C ARG A 18 14.11 -2.44 12.25
N THR A 19 13.95 -3.48 11.44
CA THR A 19 14.80 -4.69 11.49
C THR A 19 16.13 -4.50 10.76
N PRO A 20 17.16 -5.34 11.02
CA PRO A 20 18.42 -5.31 10.26
C PRO A 20 18.23 -5.45 8.75
N ALA A 21 17.21 -6.21 8.31
CA ALA A 21 16.87 -6.36 6.90
C ALA A 21 16.35 -5.04 6.30
N VAL A 22 15.47 -4.33 7.02
CA VAL A 22 14.96 -3.01 6.59
C VAL A 22 16.11 -2.01 6.49
N VAL A 23 17.01 -1.97 7.47
CA VAL A 23 18.19 -1.10 7.44
C VAL A 23 19.06 -1.40 6.22
N ALA A 24 19.38 -2.67 5.97
CA ALA A 24 20.20 -3.06 4.81
C ALA A 24 19.55 -2.69 3.47
N VAL A 25 18.22 -2.77 3.36
CA VAL A 25 17.49 -2.29 2.17
C VAL A 25 17.65 -0.79 2.04
N MET A 26 17.42 -0.01 3.10
CA MET A 26 17.52 1.46 3.05
C MET A 26 18.93 1.96 2.74
N ASP A 27 19.97 1.30 3.26
CA ASP A 27 21.37 1.61 2.93
C ASP A 27 21.66 1.40 1.44
N LYS A 28 21.09 0.33 0.87
CA LYS A 28 21.22 0.04 -0.55
C LYS A 28 20.43 1.05 -1.41
N VAL A 29 19.21 1.41 -1.00
CA VAL A 29 18.42 2.47 -1.65
C VAL A 29 19.18 3.80 -1.61
N GLY A 30 19.79 4.16 -0.48
CA GLY A 30 20.55 5.40 -0.34
C GLY A 30 21.79 5.49 -1.23
N SER A 31 22.39 4.34 -1.58
CA SER A 31 23.60 4.28 -2.42
C SER A 31 23.32 4.09 -3.91
N SER A 32 22.24 3.39 -4.28
CA SER A 32 21.95 3.05 -5.69
C SER A 32 20.63 3.60 -6.23
N GLY A 33 19.84 4.29 -5.40
CA GLY A 33 18.45 4.63 -5.71
C GLY A 33 17.54 3.39 -5.75
N ALA A 34 16.25 3.62 -6.00
CA ALA A 34 15.25 2.56 -6.15
C ALA A 34 14.07 2.99 -7.03
N PHE A 35 13.34 2.01 -7.52
CA PHE A 35 12.01 2.21 -8.08
C PHE A 35 10.95 2.10 -6.99
N VAL A 36 9.83 2.80 -7.12
CA VAL A 36 8.67 2.69 -6.23
C VAL A 36 7.39 2.48 -7.04
N PRO A 37 6.41 1.69 -6.54
CA PRO A 37 5.11 1.59 -7.20
C PRO A 37 4.41 2.93 -7.33
N SER A 38 3.55 3.10 -8.35
CA SER A 38 2.78 4.34 -8.56
C SER A 38 1.88 4.74 -7.38
N LEU A 39 1.42 3.77 -6.59
CA LEU A 39 0.62 4.01 -5.37
C LEU A 39 1.45 4.31 -4.12
N TRP A 40 2.77 4.10 -4.17
CA TRP A 40 3.65 4.23 -3.02
C TRP A 40 3.48 5.55 -2.24
N PRO A 41 3.38 6.74 -2.88
CA PRO A 41 3.21 7.99 -2.13
C PRO A 41 1.91 8.02 -1.30
N LEU A 42 0.83 7.43 -1.82
CA LEU A 42 -0.46 7.37 -1.15
C LEU A 42 -0.44 6.39 0.02
N GLU A 43 0.21 5.24 -0.16
CA GLU A 43 0.33 4.22 0.87
C GLU A 43 1.21 4.69 2.04
N VAL A 44 2.35 5.34 1.75
CA VAL A 44 3.21 5.95 2.76
C VAL A 44 2.45 7.05 3.51
N ALA A 45 1.77 7.95 2.80
CA ALA A 45 0.97 9.00 3.43
C ALA A 45 -0.15 8.43 4.32
N ASN A 46 -0.85 7.39 3.86
CA ASN A 46 -1.91 6.75 4.64
C ASN A 46 -1.36 6.01 5.86
N GLY A 47 -0.23 5.30 5.72
CA GLY A 47 0.46 4.64 6.84
C GLY A 47 0.86 5.62 7.94
N LEU A 48 1.47 6.74 7.56
CA LEU A 48 1.83 7.82 8.49
C LEU A 48 0.60 8.45 9.16
N ARG A 49 -0.47 8.71 8.39
CA ARG A 49 -1.74 9.22 8.93
C ARG A 49 -2.36 8.26 9.94
N ILE A 50 -2.36 6.96 9.64
CA ILE A 50 -2.89 5.92 10.55
C ILE A 50 -2.05 5.86 11.82
N ALA A 51 -0.72 5.96 11.71
CA ALA A 51 0.18 5.98 12.87
C ALA A 51 -0.07 7.18 13.78
N ILE A 52 -0.30 8.39 13.23
CA ILE A 52 -0.73 9.56 14.01
C ILE A 52 -2.09 9.32 14.68
N ARG A 53 -3.08 8.81 13.93
CA ARG A 53 -4.43 8.54 14.47
C ARG A 53 -4.41 7.52 15.61
N ARG A 54 -3.45 6.59 15.59
CA ARG A 54 -3.22 5.60 16.66
C ARG A 54 -2.27 6.09 17.75
N ASN A 55 -1.88 7.37 17.73
CA ASN A 55 -0.97 7.99 18.68
C ASN A 55 0.40 7.29 18.78
N ARG A 56 0.86 6.67 17.68
CA ARG A 56 2.15 5.97 17.59
C ARG A 56 3.31 6.90 17.22
N ILE A 57 3.02 7.96 16.45
CA ILE A 57 3.96 9.02 16.09
C ILE A 57 3.30 10.38 16.22
N SER A 58 4.11 11.43 16.35
CA SER A 58 3.63 12.81 16.27
C SER A 58 3.55 13.32 14.82
N PRO A 59 2.79 14.40 14.56
CA PRO A 59 2.85 15.10 13.27
C PRO A 59 4.24 15.61 12.92
N SER A 60 5.01 16.10 13.92
CA SER A 60 6.39 16.55 13.71
C SER A 60 7.34 15.42 13.31
N PHE A 61 7.15 14.22 13.87
CA PHE A 61 7.88 13.02 13.45
C PHE A 61 7.57 12.68 12.00
N ARG A 62 6.28 12.73 11.61
CA ARG A 62 5.85 12.52 10.21
C ARG A 62 6.53 13.50 9.27
N ASP A 63 6.55 14.79 9.62
CA ASP A 63 7.17 15.83 8.78
C ASP A 63 8.68 15.60 8.62
N ALA A 64 9.37 15.27 9.71
CA ALA A 64 10.80 14.92 9.67
C ALA A 64 11.06 13.66 8.83
N GLY A 65 10.23 12.62 8.97
CA GLY A 65 10.32 11.38 8.19
C GLY A 65 10.13 11.63 6.70
N LEU A 66 9.09 12.38 6.31
CA LEU A 66 8.87 12.76 4.91
C LEU A 66 10.03 13.58 4.34
N ALA A 67 10.61 14.49 5.13
CA ALA A 67 11.78 15.27 4.70
C ALA A 67 13.04 14.41 4.49
N GLN A 68 13.19 13.29 5.20
CA GLN A 68 14.26 12.32 4.92
C GLN A 68 13.96 11.50 3.68
N LEU A 69 12.72 11.01 3.53
CA LEU A 69 12.32 10.25 2.34
C LEU A 69 12.46 11.07 1.05
N ALA A 70 12.19 12.38 1.09
CA ALA A 70 12.35 13.28 -0.04
C ALA A 70 13.81 13.42 -0.54
N LYS A 71 14.80 12.98 0.25
CA LYS A 71 16.22 12.96 -0.15
C LYS A 71 16.62 11.66 -0.84
N LEU A 72 15.77 10.63 -0.80
CA LEU A 72 16.06 9.36 -1.46
C LEU A 72 15.89 9.51 -2.97
N ALA A 73 16.83 8.96 -3.72
CA ALA A 73 16.73 8.85 -5.17
C ALA A 73 15.73 7.73 -5.53
N VAL A 74 14.43 8.06 -5.51
CA VAL A 74 13.36 7.13 -5.90
C VAL A 74 12.71 7.56 -7.21
N GLU A 75 12.50 6.60 -8.10
CA GLU A 75 11.80 6.78 -9.38
C GLU A 75 10.50 5.99 -9.37
N ILE A 76 9.40 6.57 -9.86
CA ILE A 76 8.13 5.84 -9.94
C ILE A 76 8.23 4.83 -11.09
N ASP A 77 8.08 3.54 -10.77
CA ASP A 77 7.86 2.51 -11.76
C ASP A 77 6.37 2.50 -12.14
N ALA A 78 6.10 2.92 -13.37
CA ALA A 78 4.75 2.94 -13.92
C ALA A 78 4.34 1.51 -14.31
N GLU A 79 4.11 0.66 -13.32
CA GLU A 79 3.39 -0.59 -13.55
C GLU A 79 2.00 -0.25 -14.12
N LYS A 80 1.57 -0.94 -15.18
CA LYS A 80 0.25 -0.72 -15.77
C LYS A 80 -0.81 -1.02 -14.71
N PRO A 81 -1.62 -0.04 -14.26
CA PRO A 81 -2.68 -0.34 -13.30
C PRO A 81 -3.67 -1.31 -13.95
N GLY A 82 -3.89 -2.45 -13.29
CA GLY A 82 -4.99 -3.33 -13.64
C GLY A 82 -6.33 -2.61 -13.39
N THR A 83 -7.32 -2.83 -14.25
CA THR A 83 -8.65 -2.24 -14.04
C THR A 83 -9.47 -3.18 -13.16
N LEU A 84 -9.86 -2.71 -11.97
CA LEU A 84 -10.76 -3.42 -11.06
C LEU A 84 -12.18 -2.86 -11.20
N GLY A 85 -13.12 -3.69 -11.64
CA GLY A 85 -14.54 -3.35 -11.75
C GLY A 85 -15.38 -4.04 -10.68
N PHE A 86 -16.32 -3.32 -10.08
CA PHE A 86 -17.29 -3.87 -9.14
C PHE A 86 -18.71 -3.65 -9.66
N ARG A 87 -19.57 -4.68 -9.58
CA ARG A 87 -20.99 -4.59 -9.93
C ARG A 87 -21.86 -5.26 -8.85
N SER A 88 -23.06 -4.71 -8.63
CA SER A 88 -23.94 -5.06 -7.50
C SER A 88 -25.37 -5.43 -7.89
N ASP A 89 -25.68 -5.63 -9.17
CA ASP A 89 -27.08 -5.64 -9.64
C ASP A 89 -27.88 -6.87 -9.16
N ASP A 90 -27.29 -8.07 -9.17
CA ASP A 90 -27.93 -9.33 -8.70
C ASP A 90 -27.00 -10.18 -7.78
N GLY A 91 -25.87 -9.60 -7.39
CA GLY A 91 -24.78 -10.23 -6.64
C GLY A 91 -23.53 -9.35 -6.63
N ILE A 92 -22.52 -9.71 -5.83
CA ILE A 92 -21.21 -9.03 -5.88
C ILE A 92 -20.37 -9.66 -6.97
N GLU A 93 -20.11 -8.91 -8.04
CA GLU A 93 -19.18 -9.30 -9.09
C GLU A 93 -17.92 -8.44 -9.02
N VAL A 94 -16.76 -9.10 -9.12
CA VAL A 94 -15.45 -8.44 -9.17
C VAL A 94 -14.77 -8.82 -10.49
N TRP A 95 -14.31 -7.82 -11.23
CA TRP A 95 -13.67 -7.96 -12.53
C TRP A 95 -12.23 -7.43 -12.47
N LEU A 96 -11.25 -8.19 -12.94
CA LEU A 96 -9.87 -7.74 -13.11
C LEU A 96 -9.54 -7.72 -14.61
N ASN A 97 -9.14 -6.56 -15.12
CA ASN A 97 -8.76 -6.37 -16.53
C ASN A 97 -9.84 -6.81 -17.53
N GLY A 98 -11.11 -6.64 -17.17
CA GLY A 98 -12.26 -7.06 -17.99
C GLY A 98 -12.61 -8.55 -17.88
N GLU A 99 -11.90 -9.33 -17.05
CA GLU A 99 -12.22 -10.71 -16.73
C GLU A 99 -12.90 -10.82 -15.36
N LYS A 100 -13.99 -11.59 -15.26
CA LYS A 100 -14.70 -11.78 -13.99
C LYS A 100 -13.92 -12.73 -13.08
N ILE A 101 -13.39 -12.22 -11.97
CA ILE A 101 -12.59 -13.00 -11.00
C ILE A 101 -13.40 -13.49 -9.80
N HIS A 102 -14.53 -12.87 -9.50
CA HIS A 102 -15.40 -13.29 -8.40
C HIS A 102 -16.87 -13.03 -8.68
N SER A 103 -17.72 -13.95 -8.21
CA SER A 103 -19.18 -13.81 -8.16
C SER A 103 -19.69 -14.35 -6.84
N LYS A 104 -20.46 -13.54 -6.09
CA LYS A 104 -21.27 -14.02 -4.98
C LYS A 104 -22.72 -13.62 -5.20
N ASN A 105 -23.57 -14.61 -5.47
CA ASN A 105 -25.00 -14.39 -5.65
C ASN A 105 -25.65 -14.18 -4.28
N VAL A 106 -26.53 -13.18 -4.18
CA VAL A 106 -27.42 -13.05 -3.03
C VAL A 106 -28.53 -14.07 -3.23
N LEU A 107 -28.43 -15.24 -2.59
CA LEU A 107 -29.54 -16.18 -2.53
C LEU A 107 -30.68 -15.50 -1.77
N ARG A 108 -31.62 -14.87 -2.49
CA ARG A 108 -32.92 -14.48 -1.92
C ARG A 108 -33.63 -15.77 -1.56
N GLY A 109 -33.87 -15.96 -0.26
CA GLY A 109 -34.29 -17.22 0.33
C GLY A 109 -35.51 -17.84 -0.36
N ILE A 110 -35.40 -19.12 -0.68
CA ILE A 110 -36.56 -19.99 -0.85
C ILE A 110 -36.77 -20.67 0.50
N ASN A 111 -37.51 -20.01 1.40
CA ASN A 111 -38.16 -20.69 2.52
C ASN A 111 -39.46 -21.27 1.98
N HIS A 112 -39.48 -22.57 1.66
CA HIS A 112 -40.73 -23.33 1.60
C HIS A 112 -40.89 -24.06 2.94
N ASN A 113 -41.73 -23.50 3.81
CA ASN A 113 -42.40 -24.31 4.83
C ASN A 113 -43.46 -25.16 4.11
N TRP A 114 -43.45 -26.48 4.34
CA TRP A 114 -44.49 -27.30 5.00
C TRP A 114 -43.93 -28.70 5.22
#